data_AF-A0A6L4Z571-F1
#
_entry.id   AF-A0A6L4Z571-F1
#
_cell.length_a   1.000
_cell.length_b   1.000
_cell.length_c   1.000
_cell.angle_alpha   90.00
_cell.angle_beta   90.00
_cell.angle_gamma   90.00
#
_symmetry.space_group_name_H-M   'P 1'
#
loop_
_entity.id
_entity.type
_entity.pdbx_description
1 polymer ?
#
loop_
_entity_poly.entity_id
_entity_poly.type
_entity_poly.pdbx_seq_one_letter_code
_entity_poly.pdbx_strand_id
1 'polypeptide(L)'
;FEKLVELNQPERSLSYSPIFQVMFLLQEDNLSTFNLNDLELSYFDIETNIVKFDLTFSVTQTSSGLEVSLVYNTSLFEDETIIRMLENYQVLLESLIDNPSQRISTLPILSDKEQSMLLKEFNQTDVSYPKGVFIHQLFEKQVALTPNSIAVSFEDKSLTYQELNERANQLANYLKPQIERQAIVGIYMQSCLEIVVAMMASLKAGIAYIPLSLYYPIDRLDFIINDLNLQLLITHSELKEQVSKLKVAKLYLDKEDSIFNTSAKNNPQINISGQEIAYIIHTSGSTGLPKGVVITQEAIVNHMVWMKDRFSITVEDAILQRTPISFDASVWEFYLPLIVGARLVLAKPDLHADIKYLLETISSYNITTIQFVPSLLSLIIEEKKFTDNKLKRVFCGGEALSPQLRELFFKHSKAEFYNLYGPTETTIDATYYQCISEAKNQPVLIGKPIDNLQIYILDKHLNPVPIGVIGELCIGGVALARGYYNRPDFTAERFIPNPFSNKPGERLYSTGDLARY
;
A
#
# COMPACT_ATOMS: atom_id res chain seq x y z
N PHE A 1 -32.86 -29.96 -20.90
CA PHE A 1 -32.17 -28.66 -20.76
C PHE A 1 -33.00 -27.52 -21.34
N GLU A 2 -33.29 -27.52 -22.65
CA GLU A 2 -34.05 -26.43 -23.32
C GLU A 2 -35.35 -26.03 -22.62
N LYS A 3 -36.17 -27.00 -22.19
CA LYS A 3 -37.39 -26.76 -21.40
C LYS A 3 -37.13 -25.98 -20.10
N LEU A 4 -36.01 -26.24 -19.41
CA LEU A 4 -35.64 -25.53 -18.19
C LEU A 4 -35.20 -24.09 -18.48
N VAL A 5 -34.49 -23.86 -19.59
CA VAL A 5 -34.13 -22.50 -20.03
C VAL A 5 -35.40 -21.71 -20.38
N GLU A 6 -36.34 -22.34 -21.08
CA GLU A 6 -37.64 -21.75 -21.42
C GLU A 6 -38.44 -21.35 -20.17
N LEU A 7 -38.48 -22.22 -19.16
CA LEU A 7 -39.24 -21.99 -17.92
C LEU A 7 -38.58 -20.98 -16.98
N ASN A 8 -37.25 -21.01 -16.84
CA ASN A 8 -36.53 -20.12 -15.90
C ASN A 8 -36.26 -18.73 -16.50
N GLN A 9 -36.34 -18.59 -17.82
CA GLN A 9 -36.09 -17.33 -18.54
C GLN A 9 -34.84 -16.58 -18.04
N PRO A 10 -33.67 -17.23 -17.91
CA PRO A 10 -32.45 -16.54 -17.50
C PRO A 10 -32.06 -15.49 -18.54
N GLU A 11 -31.29 -14.49 -18.10
CA GLU A 11 -30.73 -13.49 -19.01
C GLU A 11 -29.93 -14.19 -20.12
N ARG A 12 -30.30 -13.91 -21.37
CA ARG A 12 -29.69 -14.57 -22.53
C ARG A 12 -28.40 -13.87 -22.91
N SER A 13 -27.33 -14.64 -22.96
CA SER A 13 -26.02 -14.19 -23.41
C SER A 13 -25.55 -15.08 -24.57
N LEU A 14 -24.86 -14.48 -25.54
CA LEU A 14 -24.12 -15.23 -26.56
C LEU A 14 -22.73 -15.66 -26.06
N SER A 15 -22.30 -15.16 -24.89
CA SER A 15 -20.96 -15.37 -24.35
C SER A 15 -20.86 -16.59 -23.43
N TYR A 16 -21.97 -17.11 -22.90
CA TYR A 16 -21.97 -18.23 -21.95
C TYR A 16 -23.30 -19.00 -21.96
N SER A 17 -23.25 -20.25 -21.50
CA SER A 17 -24.45 -21.10 -21.36
C SER A 17 -25.41 -20.53 -20.29
N PRO A 18 -26.74 -20.58 -20.53
CA PRO A 18 -27.74 -19.80 -19.78
C PRO A 18 -27.99 -20.26 -18.33
N ILE A 19 -27.55 -21.45 -17.93
CA ILE A 19 -27.85 -22.01 -16.59
C ILE A 19 -26.57 -22.38 -15.85
N PHE A 20 -25.60 -23.00 -16.52
CA PHE A 20 -24.34 -23.41 -15.93
C PHE A 20 -23.21 -23.30 -16.96
N GLN A 21 -22.01 -23.05 -16.47
CA GLN A 21 -20.80 -22.87 -17.29
C GLN A 21 -19.76 -23.97 -17.04
N VAL A 22 -19.96 -24.81 -16.02
CA VAL A 22 -19.11 -25.96 -15.71
C VAL A 22 -19.95 -27.23 -15.82
N MET A 23 -19.53 -28.16 -16.67
CA MET A 23 -20.12 -29.49 -16.81
C MET A 23 -19.25 -30.53 -16.12
N PHE A 24 -19.88 -31.48 -15.43
CA PHE A 24 -19.20 -32.64 -14.85
C PHE A 24 -19.83 -33.91 -15.44
N LEU A 25 -19.00 -34.79 -15.98
CA LEU A 25 -19.37 -36.08 -16.55
C LEU A 25 -18.65 -37.18 -15.79
N LEU A 26 -19.39 -38.21 -15.36
CA LEU A 26 -18.83 -39.46 -14.86
C LEU A 26 -19.36 -40.58 -15.75
N GLN A 27 -18.46 -41.34 -16.35
CA GLN A 27 -18.81 -42.42 -17.26
C GLN A 27 -17.91 -43.63 -17.04
N GLU A 28 -18.44 -44.82 -17.32
CA GLU A 28 -17.64 -46.04 -17.39
C GLU A 28 -16.95 -46.11 -18.76
N ASP A 29 -15.72 -46.63 -18.78
CA ASP A 29 -15.01 -46.90 -20.02
C ASP A 29 -15.74 -48.00 -20.81
N ASN A 30 -16.59 -47.58 -21.74
CA ASN A 30 -17.31 -48.46 -22.65
C ASN A 30 -16.54 -48.71 -23.95
N LEU A 31 -15.26 -48.33 -24.04
CA LEU A 31 -14.42 -48.56 -25.22
C LEU A 31 -13.91 -49.99 -25.21
N SER A 32 -14.80 -50.95 -25.46
CA SER A 32 -14.40 -52.32 -25.80
C SER A 32 -13.73 -52.34 -27.17
N THR A 33 -12.51 -52.91 -27.26
CA THR A 33 -11.91 -53.29 -28.54
C THR A 33 -12.86 -54.23 -29.28
N PHE A 34 -13.32 -53.81 -30.46
CA PHE A 34 -14.18 -54.64 -31.28
C PHE A 34 -13.30 -55.56 -32.14
N ASN A 35 -13.29 -56.85 -31.81
CA ASN A 35 -12.65 -57.86 -32.64
C ASN A 35 -13.65 -58.38 -33.69
N LEU A 36 -13.37 -58.10 -34.96
CA LEU A 36 -14.08 -58.66 -36.10
C LEU A 36 -13.20 -59.71 -36.78
N ASN A 37 -13.24 -60.95 -36.27
CA ASN A 37 -12.50 -62.12 -36.75
C ASN A 37 -10.98 -61.88 -36.96
N ASP A 38 -10.60 -61.27 -38.09
CA ASP A 38 -9.21 -61.02 -38.52
C ASP A 38 -8.81 -59.53 -38.41
N LEU A 39 -9.71 -58.67 -37.91
CA LEU A 39 -9.53 -57.22 -37.78
C LEU A 39 -9.72 -56.77 -36.32
N GLU A 40 -8.72 -56.07 -35.79
CA GLU A 40 -8.78 -55.39 -34.49
C GLU A 40 -9.14 -53.91 -34.71
N LEU A 41 -10.27 -53.48 -34.17
CA LEU A 41 -10.69 -52.08 -34.18
C LEU A 41 -10.27 -51.42 -32.86
N SER A 42 -9.34 -50.48 -32.95
CA SER A 42 -9.00 -49.56 -31.87
C SER A 42 -9.72 -48.22 -32.06
N TYR A 43 -10.21 -47.65 -30.97
CA TYR A 43 -10.68 -46.27 -31.00
C TYR A 43 -9.50 -45.33 -31.25
N PHE A 44 -9.70 -44.39 -32.17
CA PHE A 44 -8.79 -43.28 -32.40
C PHE A 44 -9.53 -42.01 -31.96
N ASP A 45 -9.11 -41.43 -30.84
CA ASP A 45 -9.67 -40.17 -30.41
C ASP A 45 -9.31 -39.08 -31.42
N ILE A 46 -10.35 -38.45 -31.96
CA ILE A 46 -10.19 -37.26 -32.78
C ILE A 46 -10.25 -36.09 -31.80
N GLU A 47 -9.15 -35.37 -31.66
CA GLU A 47 -9.14 -34.08 -30.97
C GLU A 47 -10.14 -33.14 -31.66
N THR A 48 -11.27 -32.92 -31.00
CA THR A 48 -12.25 -31.93 -31.43
C THR A 48 -12.01 -30.66 -30.64
N ASN A 49 -11.58 -29.59 -31.33
CA ASN A 49 -11.38 -28.27 -30.74
C ASN A 49 -12.71 -27.52 -30.47
N ILE A 50 -13.74 -28.24 -30.01
CA ILE A 50 -15.08 -27.71 -29.78
C ILE A 50 -15.38 -27.78 -28.28
N VAL A 51 -15.43 -26.61 -27.64
CA VAL A 51 -15.89 -26.45 -26.27
C VAL A 51 -17.36 -25.98 -26.27
N LYS A 52 -18.20 -26.63 -25.47
CA LYS A 52 -19.64 -26.29 -25.33
C LYS A 52 -19.92 -25.46 -24.07
N PHE A 53 -19.01 -25.50 -23.12
CA PHE A 53 -19.07 -24.83 -21.81
C PHE A 53 -17.69 -24.26 -21.50
N ASP A 54 -17.61 -23.38 -20.50
CA ASP A 54 -16.34 -22.76 -20.09
C ASP A 54 -15.36 -23.83 -19.59
N LEU A 55 -15.87 -24.79 -18.81
CA LEU A 55 -15.15 -25.98 -18.35
C LEU A 55 -16.02 -27.23 -18.45
N THR A 56 -15.42 -28.35 -18.85
CA THR A 56 -16.03 -29.69 -18.78
C THR A 56 -15.03 -30.65 -18.14
N PHE A 57 -15.36 -31.10 -16.93
CA PHE A 57 -14.67 -32.19 -16.25
C PHE A 57 -15.27 -33.52 -16.69
N SER A 58 -14.44 -34.41 -17.22
CA SER A 58 -14.82 -35.76 -17.59
C SER A 58 -14.02 -36.74 -16.76
N VAL A 59 -14.72 -37.58 -16.01
CA VAL A 59 -14.14 -38.66 -15.23
C VAL A 59 -14.57 -39.97 -15.88
N THR A 60 -13.60 -40.70 -16.41
CA THR A 60 -13.82 -42.03 -16.99
C THR A 60 -13.29 -43.08 -16.03
N GLN A 61 -14.15 -43.99 -15.60
CA GLN A 61 -13.74 -45.15 -14.81
C GLN A 61 -13.20 -46.23 -15.73
N THR A 62 -11.90 -46.51 -15.63
CA THR A 62 -11.19 -47.54 -16.40
C THR A 62 -10.81 -48.72 -15.51
N SER A 63 -10.25 -49.76 -16.11
CA SER A 63 -9.71 -50.90 -15.35
C SER A 63 -8.49 -50.55 -14.48
N SER A 64 -7.77 -49.47 -14.80
CA SER A 64 -6.57 -49.02 -14.08
C SER A 64 -6.84 -47.92 -13.06
N GLY A 65 -8.04 -47.33 -13.04
CA GLY A 65 -8.42 -46.29 -12.08
C GLY A 65 -9.43 -45.29 -12.65
N LEU A 66 -9.40 -44.07 -12.11
CA LEU A 66 -10.15 -42.95 -12.67
C LEU A 66 -9.22 -42.14 -13.58
N GLU A 67 -9.62 -41.98 -14.82
CA GLU A 67 -9.00 -41.01 -15.74
C GLU A 67 -9.81 -39.71 -15.68
N VAL A 68 -9.14 -38.60 -15.40
CA VAL A 68 -9.76 -37.27 -15.34
C VAL A 68 -9.22 -36.43 -16.48
N SER A 69 -10.09 -35.96 -17.36
CA SER A 69 -9.77 -35.00 -18.40
C SER A 69 -10.60 -33.73 -18.24
N LEU A 70 -10.02 -32.61 -18.65
CA LEU A 70 -10.64 -31.30 -18.52
C LEU A 70 -10.57 -30.58 -19.86
N VAL A 71 -11.74 -30.31 -20.42
CA VAL A 71 -11.90 -29.54 -21.66
C VAL A 71 -12.31 -28.12 -21.29
N TYR A 72 -11.60 -27.12 -21.80
CA TYR A 72 -11.76 -25.72 -21.37
C TYR A 72 -11.73 -24.73 -22.53
N ASN A 73 -12.37 -23.59 -22.31
CA ASN A 73 -12.34 -22.48 -23.24
C ASN A 73 -11.02 -21.70 -23.14
N THR A 74 -10.19 -21.78 -24.17
CA THR A 74 -8.87 -21.10 -24.25
C THR A 74 -8.95 -19.57 -24.33
N SER A 75 -10.15 -19.01 -24.56
CA SER A 75 -10.37 -17.56 -24.42
C SER A 75 -10.51 -17.11 -22.96
N LEU A 76 -10.70 -18.06 -22.04
CA LEU A 76 -10.92 -17.80 -20.60
C LEU A 76 -9.81 -18.37 -19.73
N PHE A 77 -9.23 -19.51 -20.11
CA PHE A 77 -8.23 -20.21 -19.31
C PHE A 77 -6.96 -20.46 -20.11
N GLU A 78 -5.83 -20.24 -19.44
CA GLU A 78 -4.51 -20.67 -19.88
C GLU A 78 -4.24 -22.11 -19.40
N ASP A 79 -3.44 -22.85 -20.17
CA ASP A 79 -3.10 -24.25 -19.87
C ASP A 79 -2.50 -24.40 -18.46
N GLU A 80 -1.64 -23.46 -18.03
CA GLU A 80 -1.05 -23.51 -16.69
C GLU A 80 -2.10 -23.35 -15.57
N THR A 81 -3.20 -22.64 -15.83
CA THR A 81 -4.30 -22.51 -14.88
C THR A 81 -5.03 -23.83 -14.74
N ILE A 82 -5.29 -24.53 -15.84
CA ILE A 82 -6.00 -25.81 -15.85
C ILE A 82 -5.17 -26.91 -15.21
N ILE A 83 -3.88 -26.98 -15.52
CA ILE A 83 -2.95 -27.93 -14.90
C ILE A 83 -2.96 -27.75 -13.37
N ARG A 84 -2.85 -26.51 -12.89
CA ARG A 84 -2.89 -26.22 -11.45
C ARG A 84 -4.23 -26.57 -10.81
N MET A 85 -5.35 -26.34 -11.50
CA MET A 85 -6.67 -26.77 -11.02
C MET A 85 -6.77 -28.29 -10.89
N LEU A 86 -6.19 -29.06 -11.83
CA LEU A 86 -6.15 -30.53 -11.78
C LEU A 86 -5.25 -31.03 -10.65
N GLU A 87 -4.06 -30.44 -10.46
CA GLU A 87 -3.18 -30.74 -9.32
C GLU A 87 -3.90 -30.51 -7.98
N ASN A 88 -4.59 -29.39 -7.84
CA ASN A 88 -5.36 -29.07 -6.63
C ASN A 88 -6.56 -30.00 -6.44
N TYR A 89 -7.23 -30.41 -7.53
CA TYR A 89 -8.30 -31.39 -7.48
C TYR A 89 -7.79 -32.77 -7.02
N GLN A 90 -6.62 -33.19 -7.50
CA GLN A 90 -5.97 -34.42 -7.06
C GLN A 90 -5.67 -34.38 -5.55
N VAL A 91 -5.07 -33.31 -5.04
CA VAL A 91 -4.79 -33.13 -3.60
C VAL A 91 -6.07 -33.25 -2.76
N LEU A 92 -7.16 -32.63 -3.23
CA LEU A 92 -8.45 -32.72 -2.55
C LEU A 92 -8.99 -34.16 -2.52
N LEU A 93 -8.91 -34.89 -3.64
CA LEU A 93 -9.36 -36.28 -3.73
C LEU A 93 -8.54 -37.21 -2.82
N GLU A 94 -7.22 -37.08 -2.82
CA GLU A 94 -6.32 -37.85 -1.96
C GLU A 94 -6.64 -37.58 -0.48
N SER A 95 -6.83 -36.31 -0.11
CA SER A 95 -7.17 -35.91 1.27
C SER A 95 -8.52 -36.45 1.75
N LEU A 96 -9.51 -36.52 0.86
CA LEU A 96 -10.82 -37.11 1.14
C LEU A 96 -10.73 -38.61 1.41
N ILE A 97 -9.86 -39.32 0.69
CA ILE A 97 -9.63 -40.76 0.86
C ILE A 97 -8.89 -41.02 2.18
N ASP A 98 -7.86 -40.24 2.47
CA ASP A 98 -7.03 -40.41 3.67
C ASP A 98 -7.80 -40.11 4.95
N ASN A 99 -8.70 -39.11 4.93
CA ASN A 99 -9.48 -38.71 6.11
C ASN A 99 -10.97 -38.46 5.79
N PRO A 100 -11.79 -39.51 5.54
CA PRO A 100 -13.18 -39.36 5.08
C PRO A 100 -14.12 -38.67 6.08
N SER A 101 -13.73 -38.57 7.35
CA SER A 101 -14.50 -37.91 8.42
C SER A 101 -14.10 -36.45 8.65
N GLN A 102 -13.06 -35.96 7.96
CA GLN A 102 -12.59 -34.60 8.06
C GLN A 102 -13.66 -33.62 7.54
N ARG A 103 -13.74 -32.44 8.18
CA ARG A 103 -14.66 -31.39 7.73
C ARG A 103 -14.20 -30.86 6.38
N ILE A 104 -15.14 -30.75 5.43
CA ILE A 104 -14.88 -30.23 4.08
C ILE A 104 -14.16 -28.87 4.12
N SER A 105 -14.54 -27.99 5.04
CA SER A 105 -13.94 -26.66 5.22
C SER A 105 -12.48 -26.65 5.68
N THR A 106 -11.90 -27.81 5.98
CA THR A 106 -10.52 -27.96 6.47
C THR A 106 -9.67 -28.86 5.58
N LEU A 107 -10.23 -29.38 4.50
CA LEU A 107 -9.47 -30.18 3.54
C LEU A 107 -8.50 -29.29 2.78
N PRO A 108 -7.24 -29.71 2.61
CA PRO A 108 -6.29 -28.96 1.80
C PRO A 108 -6.71 -29.04 0.33
N ILE A 109 -6.59 -27.92 -0.36
CA ILE A 109 -6.82 -27.81 -1.81
C ILE A 109 -5.51 -27.53 -2.53
N LEU A 110 -4.58 -26.80 -1.91
CA LEU A 110 -3.32 -26.44 -2.52
C LEU A 110 -2.35 -27.63 -2.50
N SER A 111 -1.66 -27.84 -3.61
CA SER A 111 -0.44 -28.65 -3.59
C SER A 111 0.64 -28.04 -2.69
N ASP A 112 1.54 -28.87 -2.17
CA ASP A 112 2.70 -28.41 -1.38
C ASP A 112 3.52 -27.36 -2.14
N LYS A 113 3.61 -27.50 -3.46
CA LYS A 113 4.31 -26.57 -4.35
C LYS A 113 3.62 -25.21 -4.39
N GLU A 114 2.30 -25.16 -4.64
CA GLU A 114 1.54 -23.91 -4.66
C GLU A 114 1.54 -23.25 -3.28
N GLN A 115 1.33 -24.03 -2.22
CA GLN A 115 1.37 -23.50 -0.85
C GLN A 115 2.74 -22.91 -0.50
N SER A 116 3.84 -23.56 -0.87
CA SER A 116 5.19 -23.01 -0.68
C SER A 116 5.41 -21.71 -1.46
N MET A 117 4.91 -21.64 -2.69
CA MET A 117 5.00 -20.44 -3.52
C MET A 117 4.27 -19.26 -2.87
N LEU A 118 3.01 -19.45 -2.46
CA LEU A 118 2.15 -18.41 -1.89
C LEU A 118 2.64 -17.95 -0.51
N LEU A 119 3.04 -18.88 0.36
CA LEU A 119 3.39 -18.54 1.75
C LEU A 119 4.85 -18.11 1.91
N LYS A 120 5.75 -18.60 1.06
CA LYS A 120 7.20 -18.37 1.18
C LYS A 120 7.72 -17.55 0.02
N GLU A 121 7.69 -18.07 -1.21
CA GLU A 121 8.43 -17.48 -2.35
C GLU A 121 7.97 -16.05 -2.67
N PHE A 122 6.66 -15.81 -2.75
CA PHE A 122 6.11 -14.46 -2.98
C PHE A 122 6.40 -13.49 -1.83
N ASN A 123 6.75 -14.02 -0.67
CA ASN A 123 6.97 -13.30 0.58
C ASN A 123 8.45 -13.29 1.02
N GLN A 124 9.39 -13.65 0.14
CA GLN A 124 10.84 -13.54 0.38
C GLN A 124 11.30 -12.09 0.22
N THR A 125 10.88 -11.23 1.14
CA THR A 125 11.10 -9.77 1.08
C THR A 125 12.00 -9.26 2.21
N ASP A 126 12.58 -10.16 3.01
CA ASP A 126 13.47 -9.81 4.11
C ASP A 126 14.73 -9.09 3.57
N VAL A 127 14.88 -7.81 3.91
CA VAL A 127 16.02 -6.97 3.53
C VAL A 127 16.55 -6.26 4.78
N SER A 128 17.87 -6.22 4.93
CA SER A 128 18.51 -5.51 6.04
C SER A 128 18.31 -4.01 5.93
N TYR A 129 17.82 -3.40 7.00
CA TYR A 129 17.69 -1.94 7.17
C TYR A 129 18.34 -1.52 8.51
N PRO A 130 18.65 -0.23 8.74
CA PRO A 130 19.43 0.22 9.88
C PRO A 130 18.60 0.21 11.17
N LYS A 131 18.43 -0.96 11.78
CA LYS A 131 17.73 -1.13 13.06
C LYS A 131 18.32 -0.25 14.15
N GLY A 132 17.45 0.40 14.92
CA GLY A 132 17.85 1.33 15.98
C GLY A 132 18.36 2.69 15.49
N VAL A 133 18.28 2.97 14.19
CA VAL A 133 18.54 4.30 13.61
C VAL A 133 17.22 4.84 13.05
N PHE A 134 16.81 6.01 13.53
CA PHE A 134 15.50 6.58 13.21
C PHE A 134 15.59 7.79 12.28
N ILE A 135 14.45 8.24 11.73
CA ILE A 135 14.37 9.31 10.73
C ILE A 135 15.18 10.55 11.12
N HIS A 136 15.07 11.01 12.38
CA HIS A 136 15.83 12.16 12.85
C HIS A 136 17.36 11.93 12.81
N GLN A 137 17.84 10.72 13.10
CA GLN A 137 19.26 10.38 13.03
C GLN A 137 19.74 10.18 11.59
N LEU A 138 18.89 9.63 10.70
CA LEU A 138 19.19 9.53 9.27
C LEU A 138 19.34 10.93 8.66
N PHE A 139 18.43 11.85 9.01
CA PHE A 139 18.53 13.25 8.64
C PHE A 139 19.80 13.90 9.21
N GLU A 140 20.12 13.72 10.49
CA GLU A 140 21.34 14.27 11.08
C GLU A 140 22.62 13.78 10.41
N LYS A 141 22.68 12.49 10.03
CA LYS A 141 23.77 11.96 9.21
C LYS A 141 23.85 12.65 7.86
N GLN A 142 22.71 12.88 7.20
CA GLN A 142 22.68 13.60 5.92
C GLN A 142 23.10 15.07 6.06
N VAL A 143 22.71 15.74 7.14
CA VAL A 143 23.13 17.13 7.44
C VAL A 143 24.64 17.24 7.53
N ALA A 144 25.30 16.25 8.14
CA ALA A 144 26.76 16.22 8.23
C ALA A 144 27.44 16.03 6.85
N LEU A 145 26.77 15.37 5.90
CA LEU A 145 27.31 15.13 4.54
C LEU A 145 27.12 16.35 3.63
N THR A 146 25.97 17.02 3.69
CA THR A 146 25.60 18.09 2.76
C THR A 146 25.02 19.33 3.47
N PRO A 147 25.74 19.96 4.43
CA PRO A 147 25.18 21.00 5.30
C PRO A 147 24.68 22.24 4.55
N ASN A 148 25.39 22.63 3.48
CA ASN A 148 25.12 23.85 2.70
C ASN A 148 24.15 23.63 1.53
N SER A 149 23.74 22.38 1.26
CA SER A 149 22.76 22.09 0.22
C SER A 149 21.37 22.55 0.68
N ILE A 150 20.53 22.98 -0.26
CA ILE A 150 19.14 23.33 0.03
C ILE A 150 18.37 22.06 0.40
N ALA A 151 17.83 22.01 1.62
CA ALA A 151 17.00 20.90 2.09
C ALA A 151 15.54 21.10 1.70
N VAL A 152 15.00 22.29 1.98
CA VAL A 152 13.60 22.62 1.74
C VAL A 152 13.45 23.99 1.09
N SER A 153 12.52 24.11 0.15
CA SER A 153 12.16 25.37 -0.51
C SER A 153 10.65 25.57 -0.48
N PHE A 154 10.24 26.82 -0.24
CA PHE A 154 8.87 27.27 -0.32
C PHE A 154 8.84 28.69 -0.84
N GLU A 155 8.25 28.88 -2.02
CA GLU A 155 8.30 30.16 -2.75
C GLU A 155 9.74 30.68 -2.92
N ASP A 156 10.01 31.93 -2.57
CA ASP A 156 11.31 32.59 -2.62
C ASP A 156 12.21 32.25 -1.42
N LYS A 157 11.71 31.48 -0.46
CA LYS A 157 12.43 31.12 0.76
C LYS A 157 12.97 29.69 0.68
N SER A 158 14.11 29.47 1.32
CA SER A 158 14.70 28.13 1.45
C SER A 158 15.47 28.00 2.75
N LEU A 159 15.65 26.75 3.20
CA LEU A 159 16.58 26.40 4.26
C LEU A 159 17.57 25.37 3.72
N THR A 160 18.84 25.58 4.03
CA THR A 160 19.86 24.56 3.91
C THR A 160 19.62 23.41 4.90
N TYR A 161 20.28 22.27 4.68
CA TYR A 161 20.26 21.15 5.62
C TYR A 161 20.70 21.57 7.03
N GLN A 162 21.75 22.37 7.14
CA GLN A 162 22.23 22.87 8.42
C GLN A 162 21.20 23.79 9.08
N GLU A 163 20.64 24.76 8.36
CA GLU A 163 19.65 25.70 8.93
C GLU A 163 18.37 24.99 9.38
N LEU A 164 17.87 24.03 8.58
CA LEU A 164 16.72 23.22 8.95
C LEU A 164 17.01 22.40 10.21
N ASN A 165 18.19 21.77 10.30
CA ASN A 165 18.59 21.00 11.47
C ASN A 165 18.72 21.87 12.72
N GLU A 166 19.38 23.03 12.63
CA GLU A 166 19.52 23.96 13.75
C GLU A 166 18.16 24.45 14.25
N ARG A 167 17.25 24.86 13.36
CA ARG A 167 15.90 25.30 13.75
C ARG A 167 15.10 24.16 14.40
N ALA A 168 15.16 22.96 13.83
CA ALA A 168 14.48 21.78 14.40
C ALA A 168 15.07 21.39 15.77
N ASN A 169 16.40 21.48 15.94
CA ASN A 169 17.08 21.24 17.21
C ASN A 169 16.67 22.25 18.28
N GLN A 170 16.58 23.52 17.91
CA GLN A 170 16.16 24.60 18.82
C GLN A 170 14.74 24.36 19.33
N LEU A 171 13.80 24.09 18.42
CA LEU A 171 12.42 23.77 18.80
C LEU A 171 12.36 22.47 19.62
N ALA A 172 13.11 21.42 19.26
CA ALA A 172 13.14 20.18 20.02
C ALA A 172 13.69 20.37 21.45
N ASN A 173 14.78 21.12 21.61
CA ASN A 173 15.38 21.42 22.92
C ASN A 173 14.45 22.28 23.79
N TYR A 174 13.63 23.14 23.17
CA TYR A 174 12.57 23.89 23.85
C TYR A 174 11.41 22.98 24.30
N LEU A 175 10.94 22.08 23.44
CA LEU A 175 9.79 21.21 23.73
C LEU A 175 10.12 20.13 24.77
N LYS A 176 11.33 19.57 24.72
CA LYS A 176 11.78 18.44 25.57
C LYS A 176 11.53 18.60 27.09
N PRO A 177 11.80 19.76 27.73
CA PRO A 177 11.48 19.93 29.15
C PRO A 177 10.00 20.19 29.45
N GLN A 178 9.17 20.47 28.45
CA GLN A 178 7.78 20.90 28.62
C GLN A 178 6.76 19.81 28.29
N ILE A 179 7.14 18.85 27.44
CA ILE A 179 6.26 17.82 26.90
C ILE A 179 6.76 16.45 27.36
N GLU A 180 5.83 15.61 27.80
CA GLU A 180 6.16 14.24 28.22
C GLU A 180 6.65 13.41 27.03
N ARG A 181 7.58 12.48 27.29
CA ARG A 181 8.03 11.54 26.27
C ARG A 181 6.86 10.71 25.75
N GLN A 182 6.80 10.45 24.44
CA GLN A 182 5.69 9.76 23.78
C GLN A 182 4.33 10.47 23.86
N ALA A 183 4.27 11.70 24.37
CA ALA A 183 3.10 12.55 24.20
C ALA A 183 2.91 12.89 22.72
N ILE A 184 1.67 13.26 22.39
CA ILE A 184 1.26 13.61 21.03
C ILE A 184 1.08 15.12 20.96
N VAL A 185 1.72 15.73 19.96
CA VAL A 185 1.53 17.14 19.62
C VAL A 185 0.80 17.26 18.28
N GLY A 186 -0.16 18.17 18.20
CA GLY A 186 -0.82 18.52 16.94
C GLY A 186 0.01 19.52 16.15
N ILE A 187 0.11 19.33 14.84
CA ILE A 187 0.67 20.32 13.91
C ILE A 187 -0.49 20.83 13.05
N TYR A 188 -0.87 22.10 13.24
CA TYR A 188 -2.00 22.73 12.57
C TYR A 188 -1.58 24.09 12.00
N MET A 189 -1.11 24.12 10.76
CA MET A 189 -0.65 25.32 10.08
C MET A 189 -0.75 25.18 8.56
N GLN A 190 -0.64 26.29 7.85
CA GLN A 190 -0.52 26.29 6.38
C GLN A 190 0.84 25.70 5.96
N SER A 191 0.94 25.26 4.70
CA SER A 191 2.23 24.86 4.12
C SER A 191 3.23 26.01 4.19
N CYS A 192 4.34 25.78 4.89
CA CYS A 192 5.44 26.71 5.11
C CYS A 192 6.68 25.94 5.54
N LEU A 193 7.84 26.59 5.65
CA LEU A 193 9.09 25.93 6.05
C LEU A 193 9.01 25.39 7.49
N GLU A 194 8.27 26.07 8.35
CA GLU A 194 8.08 25.76 9.75
C GLU A 194 7.34 24.43 9.99
N ILE A 195 6.56 23.94 9.01
CA ILE A 195 5.91 22.63 9.12
C ILE A 195 6.94 21.50 9.20
N VAL A 196 8.01 21.61 8.40
CA VAL A 196 9.11 20.64 8.38
C VAL A 196 9.92 20.75 9.66
N VAL A 197 10.13 21.98 10.15
CA VAL A 197 10.78 22.25 11.44
C VAL A 197 10.01 21.58 12.57
N ALA A 198 8.68 21.75 12.64
CA ALA A 198 7.82 21.17 13.67
C ALA A 198 7.81 19.64 13.66
N MET A 199 7.69 19.03 12.46
CA MET A 199 7.74 17.58 12.30
C MET A 199 9.10 17.00 12.75
N MET A 200 10.20 17.59 12.29
CA MET A 200 11.55 17.13 12.66
C MET A 200 11.85 17.38 14.13
N ALA A 201 11.42 18.51 14.69
CA ALA A 201 11.59 18.83 16.11
C ALA A 201 10.84 17.83 17.00
N SER A 202 9.65 17.40 16.59
CA SER A 202 8.87 16.39 17.31
C SER A 202 9.64 15.07 17.40
N LEU A 203 10.14 14.56 16.27
CA LEU A 203 10.95 13.34 16.24
C LEU A 203 12.25 13.48 17.07
N LYS A 204 12.93 14.63 17.00
CA LYS A 204 14.16 14.93 17.75
C LYS A 204 13.94 15.11 19.25
N ALA A 205 12.73 15.47 19.68
CA ALA A 205 12.36 15.55 21.09
C ALA A 205 11.86 14.21 21.65
N GLY A 206 11.67 13.18 20.81
CA GLY A 206 11.15 11.88 21.24
C GLY A 206 9.64 11.89 21.51
N ILE A 207 8.94 12.83 20.89
CA ILE A 207 7.49 12.99 20.96
C ILE A 207 6.85 12.63 19.61
N ALA A 208 5.61 12.17 19.66
CA ALA A 208 4.84 11.89 18.46
C ALA A 208 4.15 13.15 17.97
N TYR A 209 3.89 13.22 16.66
CA TYR A 209 3.04 14.28 16.12
C TYR A 209 1.83 13.72 15.38
N ILE A 210 0.79 14.54 15.30
CA ILE A 210 -0.32 14.36 14.37
C ILE A 210 -0.46 15.59 13.50
N PRO A 211 -0.40 15.46 12.16
CA PRO A 211 -0.73 16.54 11.27
C PRO A 211 -2.25 16.71 11.15
N LEU A 212 -2.72 17.96 11.28
CA LEU A 212 -4.14 18.30 11.28
C LEU A 212 -4.46 19.21 10.09
N SER A 213 -5.51 18.85 9.35
CA SER A 213 -5.96 19.61 8.18
C SER A 213 -6.68 20.89 8.59
N LEU A 214 -6.35 22.00 7.94
CA LEU A 214 -7.07 23.29 8.09
C LEU A 214 -8.53 23.22 7.59
N TYR A 215 -8.88 22.21 6.79
CA TYR A 215 -10.24 22.01 6.30
C TYR A 215 -11.12 21.18 7.25
N TYR A 216 -10.57 20.70 8.37
CA TYR A 216 -11.37 19.98 9.35
C TYR A 216 -12.31 20.94 10.09
N PRO A 217 -13.61 20.57 10.22
CA PRO A 217 -14.52 21.29 11.09
C PRO A 217 -13.99 21.33 12.53
N ILE A 218 -14.31 22.40 13.25
CA ILE A 218 -13.81 22.59 14.63
C ILE A 218 -14.19 21.42 15.55
N ASP A 219 -15.39 20.88 15.41
CA ASP A 219 -15.86 19.73 16.20
C ASP A 219 -15.02 18.48 15.96
N ARG A 220 -14.51 18.31 14.72
CA ARG A 220 -13.59 17.22 14.38
C ARG A 220 -12.21 17.43 14.99
N LEU A 221 -11.71 18.68 14.99
CA LEU A 221 -10.45 19.02 15.65
C LEU A 221 -10.55 18.80 17.18
N ASP A 222 -11.64 19.26 17.80
CA ASP A 222 -11.93 19.03 19.21
C ASP A 222 -12.02 17.53 19.53
N PHE A 223 -12.69 16.74 18.70
CA PHE A 223 -12.73 15.28 18.85
C PHE A 223 -11.32 14.68 18.86
N ILE A 224 -10.49 14.98 17.85
CA ILE A 224 -9.13 14.43 17.72
C ILE A 224 -8.26 14.84 18.91
N ILE A 225 -8.33 16.11 19.34
CA ILE A 225 -7.60 16.62 20.49
C ILE A 225 -7.92 15.82 21.76
N ASN A 226 -9.20 15.52 21.98
CA ASN A 226 -9.65 14.76 23.15
C ASN A 226 -9.33 13.26 23.03
N ASP A 227 -9.53 12.65 21.86
CA ASP A 227 -9.29 11.21 21.61
C ASP A 227 -7.82 10.83 21.81
N LEU A 228 -6.92 11.70 21.34
CA LEU A 228 -5.48 11.51 21.43
C LEU A 228 -4.83 12.18 22.67
N ASN A 229 -5.62 12.88 23.49
CA ASN A 229 -5.14 13.67 24.64
C ASN A 229 -3.93 14.56 24.28
N LEU A 230 -4.08 15.39 23.24
CA LEU A 230 -3.01 16.25 22.74
C LEU A 230 -2.50 17.19 23.85
N GLN A 231 -1.18 17.19 24.08
CA GLN A 231 -0.58 18.09 25.07
C GLN A 231 -0.36 19.50 24.51
N LEU A 232 -0.06 19.61 23.22
CA LEU A 232 0.29 20.86 22.57
C LEU A 232 -0.20 20.88 21.13
N LEU A 233 -0.69 22.04 20.68
CA LEU A 233 -0.99 22.35 19.28
C LEU A 233 0.00 23.40 18.77
N ILE A 234 0.90 23.00 17.88
CA ILE A 234 1.85 23.86 17.20
C ILE A 234 1.15 24.48 15.98
N THR A 235 1.10 25.82 15.93
CA THR A 235 0.33 26.57 14.94
C THR A 235 0.93 27.96 14.70
N HIS A 236 0.28 28.80 13.90
CA HIS A 236 0.62 30.20 13.67
C HIS A 236 -0.46 31.13 14.21
N SER A 237 -0.07 32.35 14.58
CA SER A 237 -0.95 33.33 15.23
C SER A 237 -2.09 33.80 14.33
N GLU A 238 -1.94 33.69 13.01
CA GLU A 238 -3.01 33.93 12.04
C GLU A 238 -4.21 32.97 12.21
N LEU A 239 -3.97 31.76 12.73
CA LEU A 239 -5.01 30.75 12.97
C LEU A 239 -5.59 30.84 14.39
N LYS A 240 -5.19 31.83 15.19
CA LYS A 240 -5.59 31.98 16.61
C LYS A 240 -7.09 31.97 16.81
N GLU A 241 -7.85 32.63 15.95
CA GLU A 241 -9.32 32.67 16.07
C GLU A 241 -9.93 31.29 15.84
N GLN A 242 -9.47 30.56 14.82
CA GLN A 242 -9.95 29.22 14.49
C GLN A 242 -9.72 28.23 15.64
N VAL A 243 -8.53 28.27 16.25
CA VAL A 243 -8.17 27.34 17.33
C VAL A 243 -8.56 27.83 18.73
N SER A 244 -9.14 29.03 18.85
CA SER A 244 -9.40 29.68 20.16
C SER A 244 -10.27 28.85 21.09
N LYS A 245 -11.24 28.11 20.53
CA LYS A 245 -12.18 27.27 21.28
C LYS A 245 -11.62 25.90 21.67
N LEU A 246 -10.54 25.45 21.02
CA LEU A 246 -9.94 24.15 21.25
C LEU A 246 -9.28 24.11 22.64
N LYS A 247 -9.58 23.10 23.46
CA LYS A 247 -9.05 22.99 24.83
C LYS A 247 -7.70 22.28 24.88
N VAL A 248 -6.70 22.88 24.26
CA VAL A 248 -5.30 22.38 24.21
C VAL A 248 -4.32 23.55 24.36
N ALA A 249 -3.13 23.31 24.92
CA ALA A 249 -2.07 24.32 24.92
C ALA A 249 -1.66 24.65 23.48
N LYS A 250 -1.30 25.90 23.20
CA LYS A 250 -1.01 26.37 21.84
C LYS A 250 0.37 27.01 21.80
N LEU A 251 1.18 26.60 20.84
CA LEU A 251 2.46 27.22 20.54
C LEU A 251 2.34 27.93 19.19
N TYR A 252 2.45 29.26 19.20
CA TYR A 252 2.40 30.09 18.00
C TYR A 252 3.82 30.35 17.49
N LEU A 253 4.32 29.53 16.57
CA LEU A 253 5.74 29.54 16.17
C LEU A 253 6.21 30.90 15.63
N ASP A 254 5.35 31.62 14.93
CA ASP A 254 5.61 32.95 14.36
C ASP A 254 5.71 34.09 15.39
N LYS A 255 5.47 33.79 16.68
CA LYS A 255 5.58 34.75 17.80
C LYS A 255 6.71 34.40 18.76
N GLU A 256 7.44 33.32 18.50
CA GLU A 256 8.39 32.75 19.45
C GLU A 256 9.82 32.84 18.93
N ASP A 257 10.23 34.03 18.47
CA ASP A 257 11.62 34.31 18.06
C ASP A 257 12.63 33.95 19.17
N SER A 258 12.21 34.02 20.43
CA SER A 258 13.02 33.63 21.58
C SER A 258 13.50 32.18 21.47
N ILE A 259 12.65 31.24 21.03
CA ILE A 259 12.99 29.82 20.87
C ILE A 259 14.19 29.67 19.94
N PHE A 260 14.14 30.32 18.77
CA PHE A 260 15.16 30.23 17.74
C PHE A 260 16.41 31.07 18.03
N ASN A 261 16.35 31.99 19.01
CA ASN A 261 17.49 32.82 19.41
C ASN A 261 18.22 32.27 20.64
N THR A 262 17.52 31.61 21.57
CA THR A 262 18.09 31.20 22.87
C THR A 262 18.27 29.70 23.03
N SER A 263 17.50 28.88 22.31
CA SER A 263 17.59 27.42 22.46
C SER A 263 18.85 26.88 21.82
N ALA A 264 19.35 25.77 22.36
CA ALA A 264 20.57 25.15 21.90
C ALA A 264 20.41 24.57 20.47
N LYS A 265 21.43 24.78 19.63
CA LYS A 265 21.45 24.36 18.22
C LYS A 265 21.93 22.93 18.01
N ASN A 266 22.55 22.30 19.02
CA ASN A 266 23.05 20.93 18.93
C ASN A 266 21.91 19.91 18.91
N ASN A 267 22.16 18.77 18.26
CA ASN A 267 21.20 17.66 18.21
C ASN A 267 20.82 17.24 19.64
N PRO A 268 19.52 17.21 19.99
CA PRO A 268 19.08 16.69 21.27
C PRO A 268 19.47 15.22 21.42
N GLN A 269 20.04 14.86 22.57
CA GLN A 269 20.32 13.47 22.88
C GLN A 269 19.06 12.83 23.47
N ILE A 270 18.45 11.90 22.74
CA ILE A 270 17.30 11.11 23.15
C ILE A 270 17.60 9.63 22.92
N ASN A 271 17.15 8.77 23.83
CA ASN A 271 17.23 7.33 23.67
C ASN A 271 15.81 6.81 23.42
N ILE A 272 15.49 6.44 22.17
CA ILE A 272 14.17 5.92 21.78
C ILE A 272 14.29 4.50 21.22
N SER A 273 13.20 3.74 21.36
CA SER A 273 13.07 2.39 20.79
C SER A 273 12.34 2.43 19.45
N GLY A 274 12.54 1.41 18.61
CA GLY A 274 11.86 1.33 17.30
C GLY A 274 10.34 1.19 17.40
N GLN A 275 9.87 0.66 18.52
CA GLN A 275 8.44 0.48 18.76
C GLN A 275 7.75 1.76 19.20
N GLU A 276 8.46 2.83 19.59
CA GLU A 276 7.88 4.12 19.95
C GLU A 276 7.15 4.79 18.77
N ILE A 277 6.18 5.65 19.09
CA ILE A 277 5.34 6.33 18.11
C ILE A 277 6.20 7.36 17.36
N ALA A 278 6.12 7.35 16.03
CA ALA A 278 6.66 8.40 15.17
C ALA A 278 5.58 9.45 14.87
N TYR A 279 4.44 8.99 14.36
CA TYR A 279 3.31 9.86 14.04
C TYR A 279 1.99 9.10 14.11
N ILE A 280 0.90 9.88 14.11
CA ILE A 280 -0.46 9.37 14.02
C ILE A 280 -1.17 10.04 12.85
N ILE A 281 -1.88 9.25 12.05
CA ILE A 281 -2.80 9.75 11.02
C ILE A 281 -4.22 9.31 11.38
N HIS A 282 -5.18 10.24 11.30
CA HIS A 282 -6.58 9.91 11.53
C HIS A 282 -7.27 9.51 10.21
N THR A 283 -7.72 8.27 10.13
CA THR A 283 -8.51 7.77 8.99
C THR A 283 -10.01 7.92 9.26
N SER A 284 -10.81 8.02 8.20
CA SER A 284 -12.27 7.94 8.31
C SER A 284 -12.67 6.52 8.69
N GLY A 285 -13.06 6.29 9.95
CA GLY A 285 -13.54 4.98 10.36
C GLY A 285 -14.85 4.62 9.67
N SER A 286 -15.04 3.34 9.35
CA SER A 286 -16.31 2.77 8.83
C SER A 286 -17.53 3.06 9.71
N THR A 287 -17.30 3.30 11.00
CA THR A 287 -18.31 3.68 12.01
C THR A 287 -18.64 5.18 12.01
N GLY A 288 -18.02 5.98 11.14
CA GLY A 288 -18.17 7.44 11.07
C GLY A 288 -17.27 8.21 12.05
N LEU A 289 -16.75 7.57 13.10
CA LEU A 289 -15.78 8.20 14.00
C LEU A 289 -14.35 8.00 13.49
N PRO A 290 -13.53 9.08 13.40
CA PRO A 290 -12.13 8.98 13.02
C PRO A 290 -11.35 8.05 13.98
N LYS A 291 -10.37 7.30 13.45
CA LYS A 291 -9.46 6.45 14.26
C LYS A 291 -8.02 6.88 14.03
N GLY A 292 -7.26 7.08 15.10
CA GLY A 292 -5.84 7.42 15.02
C GLY A 292 -5.00 6.17 14.77
N VAL A 293 -4.43 6.01 13.58
CA VAL A 293 -3.51 4.91 13.25
C VAL A 293 -2.12 5.26 13.77
N VAL A 294 -1.54 4.37 14.59
CA VAL A 294 -0.27 4.62 15.29
C VAL A 294 0.88 4.01 14.51
N ILE A 295 1.71 4.86 13.90
CA ILE A 295 2.90 4.44 13.16
C ILE A 295 4.14 4.54 14.05
N THR A 296 4.96 3.49 14.04
CA THR A 296 6.17 3.39 14.86
C THR A 296 7.39 3.96 14.15
N GLN A 297 8.44 4.27 14.90
CA GLN A 297 9.72 4.72 14.38
C GLN A 297 10.36 3.68 13.43
N GLU A 298 10.26 2.40 13.77
CA GLU A 298 10.81 1.30 12.96
C GLU A 298 10.05 1.13 11.63
N ALA A 299 8.72 1.20 11.66
CA ALA A 299 7.88 1.04 10.48
C ALA A 299 8.17 2.11 9.41
N ILE A 300 8.25 3.39 9.80
CA ILE A 300 8.54 4.47 8.86
C ILE A 300 9.98 4.39 8.32
N VAL A 301 10.96 3.97 9.14
CA VAL A 301 12.33 3.77 8.65
C VAL A 301 12.40 2.68 7.60
N ASN A 302 11.70 1.57 7.80
CA ASN A 302 11.63 0.49 6.81
C ASN A 302 11.13 1.00 5.46
N HIS A 303 9.99 1.72 5.46
CA HIS A 303 9.41 2.27 4.23
C HIS A 303 10.34 3.27 3.55
N MET A 304 10.93 4.21 4.29
CA MET A 304 11.82 5.21 3.71
C MET A 304 13.09 4.60 3.09
N VAL A 305 13.68 3.58 3.73
CA VAL A 305 14.87 2.89 3.21
C VAL A 305 14.53 2.08 1.96
N TRP A 306 13.42 1.34 1.99
CA TRP A 306 12.91 0.64 0.80
C TRP A 306 12.72 1.62 -0.36
N MET A 307 12.00 2.73 -0.14
CA MET A 307 11.67 3.67 -1.20
C MET A 307 12.92 4.33 -1.78
N LYS A 308 13.86 4.73 -0.92
CA LYS A 308 15.17 5.26 -1.33
C LYS A 308 15.90 4.28 -2.25
N ASP A 309 16.07 3.04 -1.79
CA ASP A 309 16.93 2.07 -2.46
C ASP A 309 16.24 1.52 -3.73
N ARG A 310 14.93 1.25 -3.66
CA ARG A 310 14.15 0.71 -4.78
C ARG A 310 14.07 1.66 -5.97
N PHE A 311 13.92 2.96 -5.71
CA PHE A 311 13.76 3.97 -6.76
C PHE A 311 15.01 4.81 -7.01
N SER A 312 16.12 4.46 -6.36
CA SER A 312 17.42 5.11 -6.52
C SER A 312 17.32 6.63 -6.39
N ILE A 313 16.69 7.09 -5.31
CA ILE A 313 16.61 8.53 -5.01
C ILE A 313 18.00 9.01 -4.57
N THR A 314 18.42 10.17 -5.08
CA THR A 314 19.76 10.72 -4.85
C THR A 314 19.72 12.21 -4.51
N VAL A 315 20.88 12.77 -4.17
CA VAL A 315 21.07 14.21 -3.90
C VAL A 315 20.73 15.12 -5.09
N GLU A 316 20.69 14.57 -6.33
CA GLU A 316 20.33 15.32 -7.53
C GLU A 316 18.82 15.49 -7.72
N ASP A 317 18.03 14.82 -6.89
CA ASP A 317 16.59 14.79 -7.03
C ASP A 317 15.91 15.96 -6.30
N ALA A 318 14.76 16.35 -6.84
CA ALA A 318 13.81 17.25 -6.21
C ALA A 318 12.45 16.57 -6.12
N ILE A 319 11.88 16.55 -4.91
CA ILE A 319 10.59 15.96 -4.58
C ILE A 319 9.60 17.09 -4.25
N LEU A 320 8.43 17.05 -4.87
CA LEU A 320 7.34 17.99 -4.55
C LEU A 320 6.47 17.41 -3.43
N GLN A 321 6.36 18.14 -2.32
CA GLN A 321 5.33 17.88 -1.32
C GLN A 321 4.06 18.63 -1.70
N ARG A 322 3.04 17.86 -2.06
CA ARG A 322 1.74 18.35 -2.53
C ARG A 322 0.59 17.67 -1.80
N THR A 323 0.80 16.43 -1.38
CA THR A 323 -0.22 15.65 -0.70
C THR A 323 -0.58 16.32 0.62
N PRO A 324 -1.88 16.54 0.92
CA PRO A 324 -2.26 17.22 2.16
C PRO A 324 -1.69 16.46 3.36
N ILE A 325 -1.14 17.21 4.33
CA ILE A 325 -0.35 16.63 5.43
C ILE A 325 -1.14 15.65 6.31
N SER A 326 -2.48 15.74 6.33
CA SER A 326 -3.34 14.80 7.05
C SER A 326 -3.48 13.42 6.38
N PHE A 327 -2.87 13.21 5.22
CA PHE A 327 -2.77 11.91 4.55
C PHE A 327 -1.34 11.37 4.71
N ASP A 328 -1.24 10.08 4.98
CA ASP A 328 0.02 9.35 5.15
C ASP A 328 0.93 9.39 3.92
N ALA A 329 0.38 9.41 2.71
CA ALA A 329 1.15 9.60 1.47
C ALA A 329 2.01 10.88 1.47
N SER A 330 1.68 11.91 2.27
CA SER A 330 2.54 13.09 2.41
C SER A 330 3.84 12.79 3.17
N VAL A 331 3.87 11.75 4.01
CA VAL A 331 4.96 11.49 4.95
C VAL A 331 6.27 11.17 4.21
N TRP A 332 6.21 10.36 3.15
CA TRP A 332 7.41 10.09 2.36
C TRP A 332 7.81 11.32 1.53
N GLU A 333 6.88 12.15 1.07
CA GLU A 333 7.19 13.41 0.37
C GLU A 333 8.04 14.32 1.27
N PHE A 334 7.77 14.33 2.59
CA PHE A 334 8.57 15.08 3.57
C PHE A 334 9.91 14.42 3.89
N TYR A 335 9.93 13.14 4.28
CA TYR A 335 11.12 12.53 4.88
C TYR A 335 12.11 11.95 3.87
N LEU A 336 11.63 11.37 2.77
CA LEU A 336 12.49 10.74 1.77
C LEU A 336 13.57 11.70 1.24
N PRO A 337 13.26 12.95 0.82
CA PRO A 337 14.31 13.84 0.34
C PRO A 337 15.33 14.16 1.44
N LEU A 338 14.86 14.37 2.67
CA LEU A 338 15.67 14.82 3.81
C LEU A 338 16.66 13.75 4.31
N ILE A 339 16.34 12.46 4.18
CA ILE A 339 17.27 11.39 4.57
C ILE A 339 18.28 11.02 3.47
N VAL A 340 18.06 11.50 2.24
CA VAL A 340 18.89 11.21 1.06
C VAL A 340 19.81 12.37 0.68
N GLY A 341 19.46 13.60 1.06
CA GLY A 341 20.19 14.81 0.65
C GLY A 341 19.59 15.49 -0.58
N ALA A 342 18.39 15.05 -1.00
CA ALA A 342 17.63 15.63 -2.10
C ALA A 342 16.93 16.92 -1.65
N ARG A 343 16.34 17.67 -2.59
CA ARG A 343 15.59 18.89 -2.29
C ARG A 343 14.09 18.60 -2.12
N LEU A 344 13.53 18.99 -0.99
CA LEU A 344 12.09 19.09 -0.75
C LEU A 344 11.56 20.43 -1.26
N VAL A 345 10.50 20.41 -2.06
CA VAL A 345 9.80 21.62 -2.52
C VAL A 345 8.37 21.56 -2.02
N LEU A 346 7.95 22.56 -1.25
CA LEU A 346 6.59 22.61 -0.70
C LEU A 346 5.65 23.33 -1.68
N ALA A 347 4.51 22.71 -1.99
CA ALA A 347 3.45 23.35 -2.77
C ALA A 347 2.64 24.34 -1.92
N LYS A 348 2.11 25.39 -2.57
CA LYS A 348 1.21 26.34 -1.92
C LYS A 348 -0.06 25.65 -1.40
N PRO A 349 -0.58 26.07 -0.23
CA PRO A 349 -1.92 25.67 0.22
C PRO A 349 -2.98 26.00 -0.84
N ASP A 350 -4.09 25.24 -0.85
CA ASP A 350 -5.25 25.44 -1.73
C ASP A 350 -5.03 25.28 -3.26
N LEU A 351 -3.80 25.38 -3.75
CA LEU A 351 -3.45 25.29 -5.17
C LEU A 351 -2.93 23.93 -5.58
N HIS A 352 -2.96 22.95 -4.68
CA HIS A 352 -2.54 21.59 -5.00
C HIS A 352 -3.33 21.06 -6.22
N ALA A 353 -4.64 21.30 -6.32
CA ALA A 353 -5.48 20.91 -7.45
C ALA A 353 -5.49 21.92 -8.62
N ASP A 354 -4.82 23.07 -8.48
CA ASP A 354 -4.66 24.02 -9.60
C ASP A 354 -3.62 23.48 -10.57
N ILE A 355 -4.12 23.00 -11.71
CA ILE A 355 -3.34 22.37 -12.77
C ILE A 355 -2.23 23.29 -13.27
N LYS A 356 -2.54 24.58 -13.49
CA LYS A 356 -1.58 25.53 -14.06
C LYS A 356 -0.46 25.81 -13.07
N TYR A 357 -0.81 26.06 -11.81
CA TYR A 357 0.17 26.28 -10.75
C TYR A 357 1.07 25.05 -10.55
N LEU A 358 0.48 23.85 -10.55
CA LEU A 358 1.22 22.60 -10.36
C LEU A 358 2.24 22.38 -11.48
N LEU A 359 1.84 22.55 -12.73
CA LEU A 359 2.74 22.40 -13.88
C LEU A 359 3.84 23.47 -13.92
N GLU A 360 3.52 24.70 -13.50
CA GLU A 360 4.52 25.76 -13.31
C GLU A 360 5.51 25.39 -12.22
N THR A 361 5.04 24.88 -11.09
CA THR A 361 5.90 24.45 -9.98
C THR A 361 6.80 23.29 -10.38
N ILE A 362 6.27 22.27 -11.07
CA ILE A 362 7.04 21.12 -11.57
C ILE A 362 8.19 21.61 -12.47
N SER A 363 7.89 22.52 -13.39
CA SER A 363 8.86 23.06 -14.34
C SER A 363 9.89 23.98 -13.66
N SER A 364 9.43 24.99 -12.91
CA SER A 364 10.30 26.01 -12.30
C SER A 364 11.26 25.45 -11.25
N TYR A 365 10.83 24.44 -10.49
CA TYR A 365 11.67 23.80 -9.48
C TYR A 365 12.38 22.55 -9.97
N ASN A 366 12.29 22.22 -11.27
CA ASN A 366 12.87 21.01 -11.87
C ASN A 366 12.54 19.76 -11.06
N ILE A 367 11.26 19.57 -10.72
CA ILE A 367 10.83 18.41 -9.94
C ILE A 367 11.16 17.13 -10.71
N THR A 368 11.72 16.16 -10.01
CA THR A 368 12.15 14.87 -10.57
C THR A 368 11.25 13.72 -10.14
N THR A 369 10.59 13.86 -9.00
CA THR A 369 9.83 12.79 -8.36
C THR A 369 8.57 13.39 -7.74
N ILE A 370 7.43 12.79 -8.04
CA ILE A 370 6.12 13.29 -7.64
C ILE A 370 5.11 12.15 -7.53
N GLN A 371 4.08 12.33 -6.70
CA GLN A 371 2.93 11.44 -6.64
C GLN A 371 1.63 12.14 -6.99
N PHE A 372 0.71 11.36 -7.57
CA PHE A 372 -0.66 11.73 -7.85
C PHE A 372 -1.64 10.68 -7.31
N VAL A 373 -2.87 11.09 -7.05
CA VAL A 373 -4.00 10.17 -7.17
C VAL A 373 -4.36 10.04 -8.66
N PRO A 374 -4.77 8.86 -9.15
CA PRO A 374 -5.15 8.64 -10.55
C PRO A 374 -6.10 9.70 -11.12
N SER A 375 -7.14 10.07 -10.36
CA SER A 375 -8.09 11.12 -10.73
C SER A 375 -7.41 12.45 -11.07
N LEU A 376 -6.43 12.88 -10.27
CA LEU A 376 -5.69 14.12 -10.55
C LEU A 376 -4.74 13.99 -11.73
N LEU A 377 -4.03 12.86 -11.86
CA LEU A 377 -3.13 12.64 -12.99
C LEU A 377 -3.89 12.75 -14.32
N SER A 378 -5.09 12.19 -14.41
CA SER A 378 -5.93 12.27 -15.62
C SER A 378 -6.26 13.70 -16.06
N LEU A 379 -6.26 14.67 -15.15
CA LEU A 379 -6.57 16.07 -15.46
C LEU A 379 -5.38 16.83 -16.05
N ILE A 380 -4.14 16.41 -15.75
CA ILE A 380 -2.92 17.18 -16.06
C ILE A 380 -2.06 16.57 -17.17
N ILE A 381 -2.27 15.29 -17.47
CA ILE A 381 -1.32 14.48 -18.25
C ILE A 381 -1.19 14.89 -19.72
N GLU A 382 -2.26 15.48 -20.29
CA GLU A 382 -2.28 15.94 -21.67
C GLU A 382 -1.71 17.35 -21.84
N GLU A 383 -1.48 18.08 -20.74
CA GLU A 383 -0.96 19.44 -20.78
C GLU A 383 0.49 19.47 -21.25
N LYS A 384 0.82 20.39 -22.17
CA LYS A 384 2.16 20.48 -22.77
C LYS A 384 3.30 20.62 -21.74
N LYS A 385 3.06 21.33 -20.64
CA LYS A 385 4.06 21.48 -19.56
C LYS A 385 4.33 20.17 -18.81
N PHE A 386 3.41 19.20 -18.86
CA PHE A 386 3.61 17.87 -18.31
C PHE A 386 4.54 17.03 -19.18
N THR A 387 4.57 17.26 -20.50
CA THR A 387 5.44 16.50 -21.43
C THR A 387 6.88 17.01 -21.44
N ASP A 388 7.08 18.31 -21.22
CA ASP A 388 8.38 18.99 -21.34
C ASP A 388 9.01 19.31 -19.96
N ASN A 389 9.13 18.32 -19.07
CA ASN A 389 9.72 18.53 -17.73
C ASN A 389 10.84 17.53 -17.38
N LYS A 390 11.36 17.64 -16.15
CA LYS A 390 12.49 16.84 -15.62
C LYS A 390 12.04 15.66 -14.76
N LEU A 391 10.76 15.29 -14.80
CA LEU A 391 10.24 14.15 -14.05
C LEU A 391 10.98 12.88 -14.50
N LYS A 392 11.61 12.22 -13.52
CA LYS A 392 12.22 10.90 -13.66
C LYS A 392 11.24 9.82 -13.22
N ARG A 393 10.45 10.09 -12.18
CA ARG A 393 9.54 9.13 -11.54
C ARG A 393 8.21 9.78 -11.21
N VAL A 394 7.13 9.08 -11.55
CA VAL A 394 5.76 9.45 -11.18
C VAL A 394 5.12 8.26 -10.47
N PHE A 395 4.61 8.51 -9.28
CA PHE A 395 3.87 7.54 -8.49
C PHE A 395 2.38 7.83 -8.57
N CYS A 396 1.56 6.78 -8.62
CA CYS A 396 0.13 6.83 -8.39
C CYS A 396 -0.24 5.92 -7.24
N GLY A 397 -1.17 6.36 -6.39
CA GLY A 397 -1.69 5.55 -5.29
C GLY A 397 -2.98 6.12 -4.72
N GLY A 398 -3.63 5.36 -3.83
CA GLY A 398 -4.86 5.76 -3.15
C GLY A 398 -6.16 5.58 -3.95
N GLU A 399 -6.09 5.29 -5.26
CA GLU A 399 -7.23 4.89 -6.08
C GLU A 399 -6.80 3.81 -7.09
N ALA A 400 -7.77 3.10 -7.68
CA ALA A 400 -7.49 2.15 -8.75
C ALA A 400 -6.96 2.87 -10.00
N LEU A 401 -5.76 2.49 -10.44
CA LEU A 401 -5.16 3.01 -11.67
C LEU A 401 -5.73 2.29 -12.90
N SER A 402 -6.31 3.02 -13.84
CA SER A 402 -6.92 2.43 -15.03
C SER A 402 -5.89 2.11 -16.13
N PRO A 403 -6.10 1.04 -16.93
CA PRO A 403 -5.27 0.75 -18.11
C PRO A 403 -5.18 1.94 -19.07
N GLN A 404 -6.29 2.67 -19.25
CA GLN A 404 -6.36 3.84 -20.12
C GLN A 404 -5.47 4.98 -19.63
N LEU A 405 -5.44 5.23 -18.32
CA LEU A 405 -4.57 6.28 -17.76
C LEU A 405 -3.09 5.90 -17.86
N ARG A 406 -2.74 4.62 -17.67
CA ARG A 406 -1.37 4.13 -17.93
C ARG A 406 -0.96 4.33 -19.39
N GLU A 407 -1.82 4.01 -20.34
CA GLU A 407 -1.54 4.21 -21.77
C GLU A 407 -1.38 5.68 -22.11
N LEU A 408 -2.27 6.52 -21.57
CA LEU A 408 -2.19 7.97 -21.72
C LEU A 408 -0.89 8.53 -21.13
N PHE A 409 -0.42 7.98 -20.00
CA PHE A 409 0.84 8.37 -19.40
C PHE A 409 2.01 8.15 -20.34
N PHE A 410 2.17 6.94 -20.88
CA PHE A 410 3.30 6.64 -21.77
C PHE A 410 3.21 7.33 -23.13
N LYS A 411 2.04 7.85 -23.52
CA LYS A 411 1.90 8.72 -24.69
C LYS A 411 2.50 10.10 -24.47
N HIS A 412 2.49 10.60 -23.23
CA HIS A 412 2.84 11.99 -22.89
C HIS A 412 4.12 12.12 -22.05
N SER A 413 4.58 11.06 -21.41
CA SER A 413 5.74 11.07 -20.51
C SER A 413 6.69 9.90 -20.78
N LYS A 414 7.98 10.14 -20.52
CA LYS A 414 9.03 9.12 -20.51
C LYS A 414 9.52 8.78 -19.10
N ALA A 415 8.93 9.40 -18.07
CA ALA A 415 9.26 9.10 -16.69
C ALA A 415 8.87 7.65 -16.35
N GLU A 416 9.54 7.07 -15.37
CA GLU A 416 9.13 5.80 -14.78
C GLU A 416 7.76 5.99 -14.10
N PHE A 417 6.86 5.04 -14.29
CA PHE A 417 5.50 5.12 -13.76
C PHE A 417 5.22 3.94 -12.82
N TYR A 418 4.78 4.26 -11.62
CA TYR A 418 4.57 3.26 -10.57
C TYR A 418 3.17 3.38 -10.00
N ASN A 419 2.52 2.23 -9.82
CA ASN A 419 1.32 2.10 -9.00
C ASN A 419 1.75 1.64 -7.61
N LEU A 420 1.30 2.34 -6.58
CA LEU A 420 1.53 2.04 -5.18
C LEU A 420 0.19 1.73 -4.51
N TYR A 421 0.20 0.76 -3.61
CA TYR A 421 -0.97 0.41 -2.82
C TYR A 421 -0.55 0.13 -1.39
N GLY A 422 -1.27 0.72 -0.44
CA GLY A 422 -1.16 0.39 0.97
C GLY A 422 -2.22 1.15 1.77
N PRO A 423 -2.85 0.50 2.77
CA PRO A 423 -3.62 1.21 3.78
C PRO A 423 -2.70 1.92 4.78
N THR A 424 -3.22 2.92 5.48
CA THR A 424 -2.48 3.65 6.51
C THR A 424 -1.95 2.73 7.61
N GLU A 425 -2.69 1.66 7.93
CA GLU A 425 -2.35 0.64 8.91
C GLU A 425 -1.10 -0.20 8.57
N THR A 426 -0.57 -0.08 7.35
CA THR A 426 0.67 -0.75 6.91
C THR A 426 1.77 0.24 6.54
N THR A 427 1.68 1.47 7.04
CA THR A 427 2.63 2.56 6.82
C THR A 427 2.80 2.93 5.35
N ILE A 428 1.86 3.75 4.87
CA ILE A 428 1.89 4.39 3.55
C ILE A 428 1.64 3.38 2.41
N ASP A 429 2.64 2.59 2.03
CA ASP A 429 2.56 1.64 0.91
C ASP A 429 2.97 0.25 1.37
N ALA A 430 2.26 -0.78 0.87
CA ALA A 430 2.54 -2.18 1.14
C ALA A 430 2.99 -2.95 -0.09
N THR A 431 2.53 -2.55 -1.28
CA THR A 431 2.92 -3.15 -2.56
C THR A 431 3.21 -2.08 -3.60
N TYR A 432 3.97 -2.46 -4.62
CA TYR A 432 4.25 -1.61 -5.76
C TYR A 432 4.29 -2.38 -7.06
N TYR A 433 3.88 -1.72 -8.14
CA TYR A 433 3.93 -2.22 -9.51
C TYR A 433 4.57 -1.17 -10.42
N GLN A 434 5.59 -1.57 -11.17
CA GLN A 434 6.14 -0.74 -12.23
C GLN A 434 5.28 -0.91 -13.48
N CYS A 435 4.61 0.16 -13.89
CA CYS A 435 3.84 0.17 -15.12
C CYS A 435 4.79 0.07 -16.32
N ILE A 436 4.36 -0.69 -17.33
CA ILE A 436 5.07 -0.83 -18.61
C ILE A 436 4.14 -0.46 -19.76
N SER A 437 4.73 0.03 -20.85
CA SER A 437 3.98 0.54 -22.01
C SER A 437 3.36 -0.56 -22.88
N GLU A 438 3.94 -1.76 -22.80
CA GLU A 438 3.63 -2.95 -23.59
C GLU A 438 2.36 -3.66 -23.11
N ALA A 439 1.96 -3.47 -21.86
CA ALA A 439 0.83 -4.13 -21.22
C ALA A 439 -0.54 -3.54 -21.62
N LYS A 440 -0.73 -3.14 -22.88
CA LYS A 440 -1.94 -2.45 -23.36
C LYS A 440 -3.22 -3.24 -23.06
N ASN A 441 -4.28 -2.55 -22.64
CA ASN A 441 -5.57 -3.11 -22.22
C ASN A 441 -5.54 -4.12 -21.06
N GLN A 442 -4.37 -4.43 -20.48
CA GLN A 442 -4.28 -5.29 -19.30
C GLN A 442 -4.60 -4.48 -18.03
N PRO A 443 -5.26 -5.08 -17.02
CA PRO A 443 -5.48 -4.43 -15.73
C PRO A 443 -4.15 -3.97 -15.12
N VAL A 444 -4.17 -2.84 -14.41
CA VAL A 444 -2.99 -2.37 -13.68
C VAL A 444 -2.97 -3.02 -12.31
N LEU A 445 -1.90 -3.75 -12.01
CA LEU A 445 -1.76 -4.50 -10.78
C LEU A 445 -1.34 -3.57 -9.62
N ILE A 446 -1.60 -3.99 -8.39
CA ILE A 446 -0.95 -3.42 -7.19
C ILE A 446 0.48 -3.95 -7.00
N GLY A 447 0.82 -5.03 -7.71
CA GLY A 447 2.16 -5.57 -7.85
C GLY A 447 2.58 -6.47 -6.70
N LYS A 448 3.82 -6.31 -6.24
CA LYS A 448 4.45 -7.20 -5.26
C LYS A 448 4.74 -6.46 -3.96
N PRO A 449 4.94 -7.16 -2.83
CA PRO A 449 5.21 -6.51 -1.55
C PRO A 449 6.48 -5.66 -1.59
N ILE A 450 6.49 -4.61 -0.76
CA ILE A 450 7.71 -3.86 -0.45
C ILE A 450 8.61 -4.64 0.53
N ASP A 451 9.83 -4.17 0.75
CA ASP A 451 10.80 -4.86 1.61
C ASP A 451 10.27 -5.02 3.04
N ASN A 452 10.50 -6.21 3.60
CA ASN A 452 10.10 -6.64 4.94
C ASN A 452 8.58 -6.68 5.20
N LEU A 453 7.76 -6.69 4.14
CA LEU A 453 6.33 -6.96 4.22
C LEU A 453 5.97 -8.27 3.53
N GLN A 454 4.94 -8.92 4.05
CA GLN A 454 4.34 -10.10 3.44
C GLN A 454 2.90 -9.81 3.00
N ILE A 455 2.48 -10.38 1.89
CA ILE A 455 1.13 -10.30 1.35
C ILE A 455 0.55 -11.71 1.26
N TYR A 456 -0.63 -11.87 1.84
CA TYR A 456 -1.40 -13.10 1.82
C TYR A 456 -2.81 -12.81 1.30
N ILE A 457 -3.32 -13.68 0.44
CA ILE A 457 -4.73 -13.63 0.00
C ILE A 457 -5.42 -14.84 0.63
N LEU A 458 -6.33 -14.58 1.56
CA LEU A 458 -6.86 -15.58 2.48
C LEU A 458 -8.37 -15.75 2.36
N ASP A 459 -8.87 -16.93 2.70
CA ASP A 459 -10.29 -17.16 2.91
C ASP A 459 -10.73 -16.68 4.32
N LYS A 460 -12.04 -16.80 4.60
CA LYS A 460 -12.64 -16.46 5.90
C LYS A 460 -12.14 -17.31 7.09
N HIS A 461 -11.37 -18.36 6.83
CA HIS A 461 -10.77 -19.26 7.81
C HIS A 461 -9.25 -19.07 7.93
N LEU A 462 -8.69 -18.03 7.28
CA LEU A 462 -7.26 -17.71 7.22
C LEU A 462 -6.42 -18.75 6.46
N ASN A 463 -7.03 -19.51 5.55
CA ASN A 463 -6.29 -20.38 4.63
C ASN A 463 -5.91 -19.60 3.36
N PRO A 464 -4.70 -19.79 2.81
CA PRO A 464 -4.34 -19.24 1.51
C PRO A 464 -5.28 -19.77 0.41
N VAL A 465 -5.72 -18.87 -0.47
CA VAL A 465 -6.55 -19.24 -1.63
C VAL A 465 -5.67 -19.60 -2.84
N PRO A 466 -6.12 -20.49 -3.76
CA PRO A 466 -5.38 -20.80 -4.98
C PRO A 466 -5.16 -19.57 -5.88
N ILE A 467 -4.12 -19.60 -6.71
CA ILE A 467 -3.83 -18.53 -7.67
C ILE A 467 -5.02 -18.33 -8.62
N GLY A 468 -5.48 -17.09 -8.72
CA GLY A 468 -6.66 -16.68 -9.51
C GLY A 468 -7.97 -16.64 -8.73
N VAL A 469 -8.03 -17.25 -7.53
CA VAL A 469 -9.21 -17.21 -6.65
C VAL A 469 -9.21 -15.93 -5.82
N ILE A 470 -10.39 -15.33 -5.67
CA ILE A 470 -10.58 -14.12 -4.87
C ILE A 470 -10.57 -14.48 -3.38
N GLY A 471 -9.79 -13.76 -2.60
CA GLY A 471 -9.79 -13.79 -1.14
C GLY A 471 -9.56 -12.41 -0.55
N GLU A 472 -9.54 -12.33 0.77
CA GLU A 472 -9.22 -11.11 1.51
C GLU A 472 -7.70 -10.89 1.54
N LEU A 473 -7.27 -9.67 1.22
CA LEU A 473 -5.88 -9.27 1.31
C LEU A 473 -5.48 -9.03 2.77
N CYS A 474 -4.43 -9.71 3.21
CA CYS A 474 -3.85 -9.59 4.54
C CYS A 474 -2.37 -9.26 4.44
N ILE A 475 -1.90 -8.34 5.27
CA ILE A 475 -0.55 -7.76 5.18
C ILE A 475 0.21 -8.04 6.47
N GLY A 476 1.42 -8.59 6.38
CA GLY A 476 2.31 -8.86 7.50
C GLY A 476 3.61 -8.06 7.43
N GLY A 477 4.40 -8.10 8.51
CA GLY A 477 5.79 -7.64 8.50
C GLY A 477 6.06 -6.35 9.28
N VAL A 478 7.24 -5.77 9.04
CA VAL A 478 7.83 -4.70 9.88
C VAL A 478 7.03 -3.40 9.83
N ALA A 479 6.40 -3.10 8.70
CA ALA A 479 5.72 -1.82 8.48
C ALA A 479 4.27 -1.80 9.00
N LEU A 480 3.83 -2.82 9.74
CA LEU A 480 2.52 -2.77 10.39
C LEU A 480 2.46 -1.65 11.43
N ALA A 481 1.37 -0.89 11.40
CA ALA A 481 1.04 0.01 12.49
C ALA A 481 0.98 -0.74 13.81
N ARG A 482 1.25 -0.04 14.91
CA ARG A 482 1.07 -0.61 16.24
C ARG A 482 -0.39 -1.02 16.46
N GLY A 483 -1.31 -0.22 15.92
CA GLY A 483 -2.75 -0.41 15.99
C GLY A 483 -3.46 0.95 15.95
N TYR A 484 -4.68 0.98 16.49
CA TYR A 484 -5.44 2.20 16.66
C TYR A 484 -5.24 2.77 18.08
N TYR A 485 -4.94 4.05 18.18
CA TYR A 485 -4.68 4.72 19.45
C TYR A 485 -5.90 4.60 20.39
N ASN A 486 -5.69 4.15 21.62
CA ASN A 486 -6.74 3.93 22.64
C ASN A 486 -7.95 3.09 22.16
N ARG A 487 -7.77 2.23 21.15
CA ARG A 487 -8.84 1.39 20.58
C ARG A 487 -8.40 -0.08 20.46
N PRO A 488 -8.22 -0.78 21.59
CA PRO A 488 -7.76 -2.17 21.60
C PRO A 488 -8.77 -3.13 20.95
N ASP A 489 -10.07 -2.80 21.00
CA ASP A 489 -11.16 -3.51 20.33
C ASP A 489 -10.97 -3.54 18.81
N PHE A 490 -10.83 -2.36 18.18
CA PHE A 490 -10.59 -2.27 16.74
C PHE A 490 -9.22 -2.80 16.35
N THR A 491 -8.24 -2.66 17.23
CA THR A 491 -6.90 -3.20 16.99
C THR A 491 -6.95 -4.72 16.94
N ALA A 492 -7.61 -5.38 17.89
CA ALA A 492 -7.71 -6.84 17.92
C ALA A 492 -8.56 -7.40 16.77
N GLU A 493 -9.56 -6.66 16.29
CA GLU A 493 -10.37 -7.04 15.13
C GLU A 493 -9.53 -7.10 13.84
N ARG A 494 -8.65 -6.10 13.63
CA ARG A 494 -7.95 -5.92 12.35
C ARG A 494 -6.50 -6.40 12.34
N PHE A 495 -5.83 -6.41 13.49
CA PHE A 495 -4.45 -6.86 13.63
C PHE A 495 -4.44 -8.24 14.30
N ILE A 496 -4.66 -9.28 13.49
CA ILE A 496 -4.81 -10.67 13.92
C ILE A 496 -3.45 -11.37 14.04
N PRO A 497 -3.34 -12.48 14.80
CA PRO A 497 -2.11 -13.28 14.82
C PRO A 497 -1.74 -13.79 13.42
N ASN A 498 -0.44 -13.79 13.09
CA ASN A 498 0.04 -14.36 11.82
C ASN A 498 0.24 -15.88 11.95
N PRO A 499 -0.61 -16.74 11.34
CA PRO A 499 -0.49 -18.19 11.45
C PRO A 499 0.69 -18.77 10.65
N PHE A 500 1.29 -17.97 9.76
CA PHE A 500 2.37 -18.40 8.86
C PHE A 500 3.76 -18.06 9.39
N SER A 501 3.84 -17.34 10.51
CA SER A 501 5.11 -16.95 11.12
C SER A 501 5.43 -17.79 12.35
N ASN A 502 6.69 -18.19 12.46
CA ASN A 502 7.24 -18.85 13.65
C ASN A 502 7.76 -17.84 14.69
N LYS A 503 7.76 -16.55 14.39
CA LYS A 503 8.24 -15.50 15.31
C LYS A 503 7.10 -15.10 16.27
N PRO A 504 7.30 -15.17 17.60
CA PRO A 504 6.28 -14.77 18.56
C PRO A 504 5.86 -13.31 18.39
N GLY A 505 4.55 -13.06 18.41
CA GLY A 505 3.99 -11.71 18.34
C GLY A 505 3.84 -11.12 16.94
N GLU A 506 4.18 -11.86 15.88
CA GLU A 506 3.89 -11.44 14.51
C GLU A 506 2.39 -11.40 14.25
N ARG A 507 1.97 -10.39 13.47
CA ARG A 507 0.57 -10.10 13.19
C ARG A 507 0.34 -9.95 11.69
N LEU A 508 -0.91 -10.09 11.28
CA LEU A 508 -1.42 -9.67 9.99
C LEU A 508 -2.42 -8.54 10.19
N TYR A 509 -2.39 -7.54 9.32
CA TYR A 509 -3.47 -6.57 9.16
C TYR A 509 -4.45 -7.07 8.09
N SER A 510 -5.71 -7.30 8.49
CA SER A 510 -6.82 -7.62 7.58
C SER A 510 -7.37 -6.32 6.97
N THR A 511 -7.13 -6.14 5.68
CA THR A 511 -7.43 -4.87 5.00
C THR A 511 -8.93 -4.72 4.73
N GLY A 512 -9.65 -5.84 4.60
CA GLY A 512 -11.01 -5.87 4.07
C GLY A 512 -11.11 -5.74 2.55
N ASP A 513 -9.98 -5.57 1.84
CA ASP A 513 -9.94 -5.54 0.39
C ASP A 513 -9.96 -6.96 -0.19
N LEU A 514 -10.68 -7.14 -1.28
CA LEU A 514 -10.70 -8.40 -2.03
C LEU A 514 -9.70 -8.35 -3.17
N ALA A 515 -8.84 -9.37 -3.24
CA ALA A 515 -7.78 -9.47 -4.24
C ALA A 515 -7.62 -10.92 -4.73
N ARG A 516 -6.80 -11.10 -5.77
CA ARG A 516 -6.29 -12.38 -6.25
C ARG A 516 -4.86 -12.20 -6.75
N TYR A 517 -4.09 -13.29 -6.78
CA TYR A 517 -2.74 -13.31 -7.35
C TYR A 517 -2.74 -13.12 -8.86
#